data_AF-A0A7S1HN20-F1
#
_entry.id   AF-A0A7S1HN20-F1
#
_cell.length_a   1.000
_cell.length_b   1.000
_cell.length_c   1.000
_cell.angle_alpha   90.00
_cell.angle_beta   90.00
_cell.angle_gamma   90.00
#
_symmetry.space_group_name_H-M   'P 1'
#
loop_
_entity.id
_entity.type
_entity.pdbx_description
1 polymer ?
#
loop_
_entity_poly.entity_id
_entity_poly.type
_entity_poly.pdbx_seq_one_letter_code
_entity_poly.pdbx_strand_id
1 'polypeptide(L)'
;GAQGEVVHAVTELLADRGERAAIVNGEMGCGKTTVGIATAAVLHAEGYRRTLVLSPPHLVYKWRREIQETVAGAKVWVLNGPDTLVKLIKLREQLGVPVRGQEFYVLGRVRMRMGFHWKPVFNVRHTKHGEVGACPDCGQVITNLDGEPINPVELEAEDYRRRCSHCAAPLWTLMRPRSLSASDQSTAVFKALQRIPTIGEVTAHKLMKKFGDGFLASMLGDNIHEFINLMDANGELVFSDRQAHRMERAMANMEFGFGEGGYQPSEFIKRYLPQGTFDLLIADEAHEYKNGGSAQGQAMGVLAAKARK
;
A
#
# COMPACT_ATOMS: atom_id res chain seq x y z
N GLY A 1 -24.30 -24.31 -7.97
CA GLY A 1 -24.33 -23.16 -8.90
C GLY A 1 -22.91 -22.84 -9.33
N ALA A 2 -22.73 -22.27 -10.52
CA ALA A 2 -21.41 -22.15 -11.17
C ALA A 2 -20.30 -21.56 -10.28
N GLN A 3 -20.59 -20.53 -9.48
CA GLN A 3 -19.61 -19.95 -8.54
C GLN A 3 -19.15 -20.95 -7.46
N GLY A 4 -20.05 -21.80 -6.96
CA GLY A 4 -19.72 -22.82 -5.96
C GLY A 4 -18.81 -23.92 -6.50
N GLU A 5 -18.97 -24.28 -7.77
CA GLU A 5 -18.06 -25.23 -8.45
C GLU A 5 -16.65 -24.64 -8.59
N VAL A 6 -16.54 -23.36 -8.93
CA VAL A 6 -15.24 -22.66 -8.97
C VAL A 6 -14.60 -22.60 -7.59
N VAL A 7 -15.37 -22.26 -6.54
CA VAL A 7 -14.87 -22.23 -5.15
C VAL A 7 -14.36 -23.62 -4.74
N HIS A 8 -15.10 -24.69 -5.06
CA HIS A 8 -14.68 -26.06 -4.77
C HIS A 8 -13.37 -26.41 -5.49
N ALA A 9 -13.29 -26.16 -6.80
CA ALA A 9 -12.09 -26.43 -7.59
C ALA A 9 -10.86 -25.66 -7.10
N VAL A 10 -11.02 -24.38 -6.75
CA VAL A 10 -9.94 -23.55 -6.18
C VAL A 10 -9.49 -24.09 -4.83
N THR A 11 -10.44 -24.47 -3.97
CA THR A 11 -10.13 -25.01 -2.64
C THR A 11 -9.38 -26.34 -2.75
N GLU A 12 -9.85 -27.26 -3.60
CA GLU A 12 -9.19 -28.55 -3.87
C GLU A 12 -7.76 -28.35 -4.38
N LEU A 13 -7.54 -27.42 -5.31
CA LEU A 13 -6.21 -27.09 -5.81
C LEU A 13 -5.27 -26.62 -4.69
N LEU A 14 -5.72 -25.69 -3.85
CA LEU A 14 -4.88 -25.06 -2.85
C LEU A 14 -4.64 -25.95 -1.61
N ALA A 15 -5.68 -26.61 -1.11
CA ALA A 15 -5.64 -27.40 0.11
C ALA A 15 -5.24 -28.85 -0.14
N ASP A 16 -5.92 -29.54 -1.06
CA ASP A 16 -5.78 -31.00 -1.24
C ASP A 16 -4.60 -31.34 -2.14
N ARG A 17 -4.50 -30.66 -3.29
CA ARG A 17 -3.39 -30.87 -4.25
C ARG A 17 -2.13 -30.12 -3.87
N GLY A 18 -2.22 -29.19 -2.91
CA GLY A 18 -1.08 -28.46 -2.39
C GLY A 18 -0.51 -27.42 -3.36
N GLU A 19 -1.23 -27.04 -4.41
CA GLU A 19 -0.77 -26.06 -5.39
C GLU A 19 -0.50 -24.70 -4.76
N ARG A 20 0.50 -23.99 -5.28
CA ARG A 20 0.94 -22.71 -4.70
C ARG A 20 -0.02 -21.56 -4.98
N ALA A 21 -0.79 -21.63 -6.05
CA ALA A 21 -1.71 -20.58 -6.46
C ALA A 21 -2.84 -21.14 -7.32
N ALA A 22 -3.95 -20.42 -7.39
CA ALA A 22 -5.06 -20.68 -8.31
C ALA A 22 -5.43 -19.40 -9.04
N ILE A 23 -5.72 -19.50 -10.34
CA ILE A 23 -6.09 -18.36 -11.17
C ILE A 23 -7.55 -18.51 -11.58
N VAL A 24 -8.39 -17.59 -11.12
CA VAL A 24 -9.80 -17.52 -11.52
C VAL A 24 -9.93 -16.44 -12.59
N ASN A 25 -10.18 -16.85 -13.83
CA ASN A 25 -10.46 -15.95 -14.94
C ASN A 25 -11.95 -15.97 -15.28
N GLY A 26 -12.56 -14.81 -15.42
CA GLY A 26 -13.97 -14.67 -15.77
C GLY A 26 -14.32 -13.23 -16.10
N GLU A 27 -15.39 -13.04 -16.86
CA GLU A 27 -15.86 -11.72 -17.29
C GLU A 27 -16.17 -10.79 -16.10
N MET A 28 -16.17 -9.48 -16.35
CA MET A 28 -16.58 -8.50 -15.34
C MET A 28 -18.04 -8.77 -14.93
N GLY A 29 -18.31 -8.84 -13.63
CA GLY A 29 -19.66 -9.10 -13.11
C GLY A 29 -19.99 -10.58 -12.84
N CYS A 30 -19.12 -11.54 -13.15
CA CYS A 30 -19.38 -12.97 -12.86
C CYS A 30 -19.24 -13.37 -11.36
N GLY A 31 -18.96 -12.41 -10.47
CA GLY A 31 -18.84 -12.64 -9.03
C GLY A 31 -17.47 -13.15 -8.57
N LYS A 32 -16.38 -12.76 -9.26
CA LYS A 32 -14.99 -13.10 -8.84
C LYS A 32 -14.70 -12.72 -7.40
N THR A 33 -15.16 -11.55 -6.97
CA THR A 33 -15.05 -11.09 -5.57
C THR A 33 -15.71 -12.07 -4.62
N THR A 34 -16.97 -12.46 -4.89
CA THR A 34 -17.70 -13.47 -4.11
C THR A 34 -16.95 -14.81 -4.08
N VAL A 35 -16.42 -15.26 -5.22
CA VAL A 35 -15.62 -16.51 -5.29
C VAL A 35 -14.38 -16.41 -4.40
N GLY A 36 -13.64 -15.30 -4.41
CA GLY A 36 -12.48 -15.09 -3.55
C GLY A 36 -12.83 -15.11 -2.06
N ILE A 37 -13.90 -14.40 -1.68
CA ILE A 37 -14.38 -14.36 -0.28
C ILE A 37 -14.85 -15.73 0.18
N ALA A 38 -15.65 -16.42 -0.64
CA ALA A 38 -16.15 -17.76 -0.34
C ALA A 38 -15.01 -18.78 -0.24
N THR A 39 -14.00 -18.70 -1.10
CA THR A 39 -12.80 -19.55 -1.02
C THR A 39 -12.08 -19.36 0.31
N ALA A 40 -11.87 -18.12 0.74
CA ALA A 40 -11.26 -17.83 2.05
C ALA A 40 -12.12 -18.39 3.21
N ALA A 41 -13.45 -18.28 3.10
CA ALA A 41 -14.37 -18.80 4.11
C ALA A 41 -14.37 -20.34 4.18
N VAL A 42 -14.27 -21.03 3.04
CA VAL A 42 -14.17 -22.51 3.01
C VAL A 42 -12.82 -22.96 3.57
N LEU A 43 -11.72 -22.31 3.18
CA LEU A 43 -10.37 -22.63 3.69
C LEU A 43 -10.21 -22.37 5.20
N HIS A 44 -11.13 -21.66 5.84
CA HIS A 44 -11.15 -21.51 7.30
C HIS A 44 -11.20 -22.86 8.03
N ALA A 45 -11.93 -23.84 7.47
CA ALA A 45 -12.00 -25.20 8.02
C ALA A 45 -10.63 -25.90 7.97
N GLU A 46 -9.82 -25.58 6.96
CA GLU A 46 -8.44 -26.07 6.79
C GLU A 46 -7.39 -25.23 7.56
N GLY A 47 -7.86 -24.38 8.49
CA GLY A 47 -7.00 -23.59 9.37
C GLY A 47 -6.50 -22.27 8.79
N TYR A 48 -6.97 -21.83 7.61
CA TYR A 48 -6.60 -20.53 7.05
C TYR A 48 -7.39 -19.42 7.77
N ARG A 49 -6.72 -18.59 8.57
CA ARG A 49 -7.38 -17.58 9.41
C ARG A 49 -7.20 -16.15 8.92
N ARG A 50 -6.07 -15.84 8.27
CA ARG A 50 -5.73 -14.48 7.84
C ARG A 50 -5.60 -14.41 6.32
N THR A 51 -6.47 -13.62 5.70
CA THR A 51 -6.46 -13.39 4.26
C THR A 51 -6.01 -11.95 3.96
N LEU A 52 -4.98 -11.79 3.13
CA LEU A 52 -4.58 -10.50 2.57
C LEU A 52 -5.24 -10.34 1.19
N VAL A 53 -5.95 -9.23 0.99
CA VAL A 53 -6.60 -8.88 -0.28
C VAL A 53 -5.87 -7.67 -0.87
N LEU A 54 -5.38 -7.81 -2.09
CA LEU A 54 -4.87 -6.72 -2.90
C LEU A 54 -5.95 -6.31 -3.87
N SER A 55 -6.38 -5.05 -3.81
CA SER A 55 -7.46 -4.58 -4.67
C SER A 55 -7.11 -3.27 -5.36
N PRO A 56 -7.75 -2.95 -6.50
CA PRO A 56 -7.79 -1.59 -7.00
C PRO A 56 -8.23 -0.60 -5.90
N PRO A 57 -7.71 0.65 -5.88
CA PRO A 57 -7.94 1.58 -4.76
C PRO A 57 -9.42 1.89 -4.54
N HIS A 58 -10.17 2.02 -5.62
CA HIS A 58 -11.61 2.28 -5.61
C HIS A 58 -12.45 1.05 -5.19
N LEU A 59 -11.86 -0.15 -5.10
CA LEU A 59 -12.60 -1.36 -4.69
C LEU A 59 -12.36 -1.74 -3.23
N VAL A 60 -11.42 -1.09 -2.52
CA VAL A 60 -11.05 -1.43 -1.13
C VAL A 60 -12.27 -1.48 -0.20
N TYR A 61 -13.13 -0.46 -0.27
CA TYR A 61 -14.31 -0.39 0.60
C TYR A 61 -15.46 -1.30 0.14
N LYS A 62 -15.55 -1.56 -1.18
CA LYS A 62 -16.47 -2.57 -1.72
C LYS A 62 -16.09 -3.96 -1.22
N TRP A 63 -14.81 -4.32 -1.26
CA TRP A 63 -14.29 -5.56 -0.69
C TRP A 63 -14.64 -5.69 0.79
N ARG A 64 -14.42 -4.64 1.58
CA ARG A 64 -14.82 -4.63 2.99
C ARG A 64 -16.31 -4.94 3.15
N ARG A 65 -17.19 -4.25 2.41
CA ARG A 65 -18.63 -4.43 2.51
C ARG A 65 -19.02 -5.87 2.15
N GLU A 66 -18.56 -6.37 1.00
CA GLU A 66 -18.90 -7.71 0.53
C GLU A 66 -18.38 -8.81 1.47
N ILE A 67 -17.20 -8.64 2.06
CA ILE A 67 -16.68 -9.58 3.07
C ILE A 67 -17.61 -9.63 4.29
N GLN A 68 -18.03 -8.47 4.79
CA GLN A 68 -18.91 -8.38 5.97
C GLN A 68 -20.31 -8.92 5.70
N GLU A 69 -20.81 -8.75 4.46
CA GLU A 69 -22.09 -9.31 4.01
C GLU A 69 -22.03 -10.83 3.81
N THR A 70 -20.88 -11.35 3.36
CA THR A 70 -20.73 -12.78 3.00
C THR A 70 -20.30 -13.65 4.17
N VAL A 71 -19.40 -13.16 5.03
CA VAL A 71 -18.80 -13.94 6.12
C VAL A 71 -19.19 -13.34 7.46
N ALA A 72 -20.16 -14.00 8.11
CA ALA A 72 -20.66 -13.57 9.41
C ALA A 72 -19.53 -13.49 10.45
N GLY A 73 -19.42 -12.34 11.13
CA GLY A 73 -18.40 -12.12 12.15
C GLY A 73 -16.97 -11.93 11.62
N ALA A 74 -16.77 -11.84 10.30
CA ALA A 74 -15.45 -11.56 9.74
C ALA A 74 -14.93 -10.19 10.18
N LYS A 75 -13.65 -10.17 10.57
CA LYS A 75 -12.96 -8.94 10.97
C LYS A 75 -12.19 -8.41 9.78
N VAL A 76 -12.51 -7.20 9.35
CA VAL A 76 -11.90 -6.58 8.17
C VAL A 76 -11.04 -5.39 8.57
N TRP A 77 -9.78 -5.41 8.17
CA TRP A 77 -8.80 -4.35 8.38
C TRP A 77 -8.46 -3.68 7.06
N VAL A 78 -8.86 -2.42 6.89
CA VAL A 78 -8.45 -1.63 5.72
C VAL A 78 -7.08 -1.01 5.96
N LEU A 79 -6.11 -1.35 5.11
CA LEU A 79 -4.71 -0.91 5.16
C LEU A 79 -4.41 0.20 4.14
N ASN A 80 -5.36 1.13 3.97
CA ASN A 80 -5.27 2.18 2.96
C ASN A 80 -5.21 3.61 3.53
N GLY A 81 -5.44 3.77 4.84
CA GLY A 81 -5.47 5.07 5.52
C GLY A 81 -4.17 5.44 6.25
N PRO A 82 -4.13 6.61 6.92
CA PRO A 82 -2.93 7.08 7.62
C PRO A 82 -2.61 6.23 8.86
N ASP A 83 -3.60 5.51 9.38
CA ASP A 83 -3.49 4.59 10.51
C ASP A 83 -2.96 3.19 10.13
N THR A 84 -2.59 2.97 8.87
CA THR A 84 -2.14 1.65 8.37
C THR A 84 -0.97 1.09 9.18
N LEU A 85 0.02 1.92 9.52
CA LEU A 85 1.16 1.47 10.31
C LEU A 85 0.75 1.01 11.72
N VAL A 86 -0.18 1.74 12.35
CA VAL A 86 -0.72 1.39 13.68
C VAL A 86 -1.45 0.04 13.62
N LYS A 87 -2.27 -0.18 12.59
CA LYS A 87 -2.95 -1.46 12.35
C LYS A 87 -1.96 -2.62 12.18
N LEU A 88 -0.87 -2.40 11.44
CA LEU A 88 0.16 -3.42 11.22
C LEU A 88 1.00 -3.71 12.46
N ILE A 89 1.30 -2.69 13.28
CA ILE A 89 1.94 -2.88 14.59
C ILE A 89 1.03 -3.71 15.50
N LYS A 90 -0.26 -3.38 15.55
CA LYS A 90 -1.25 -4.14 16.33
C LYS A 90 -1.38 -5.59 15.85
N LEU A 91 -1.36 -5.84 14.54
CA LEU A 91 -1.29 -7.20 13.99
C LEU A 91 -0.06 -7.94 14.52
N ARG A 92 1.13 -7.31 14.45
CA ARG A 92 2.37 -7.91 14.92
C ARG A 92 2.31 -8.29 16.40
N GLU A 93 1.76 -7.42 17.24
CA GLU A 93 1.55 -7.67 18.67
C GLU A 93 0.58 -8.84 18.93
N GLN A 94 -0.35 -9.08 18.02
CA GLN A 94 -1.36 -10.13 18.12
C GLN A 94 -0.92 -11.48 17.54
N LEU A 95 0.28 -11.61 16.97
CA LEU A 95 0.72 -12.86 16.32
C LEU A 95 0.80 -14.06 17.27
N GLY A 96 1.05 -13.83 18.57
CA GLY A 96 1.09 -14.88 19.60
C GLY A 96 -0.26 -15.24 20.19
N VAL A 97 -1.34 -14.56 19.79
CA VAL A 97 -2.70 -14.80 20.30
C VAL A 97 -3.48 -15.64 19.28
N PRO A 98 -4.10 -16.76 19.70
CA PRO A 98 -4.93 -17.56 18.80
C PRO A 98 -6.05 -16.73 18.16
N VAL A 99 -6.11 -16.76 16.83
CA VAL A 99 -7.14 -16.05 16.07
C VAL A 99 -8.47 -16.79 16.23
N ARG A 100 -9.51 -16.09 16.72
CA ARG A 100 -10.81 -16.71 17.04
C ARG A 100 -11.82 -16.74 15.87
N GLY A 101 -11.51 -16.12 14.74
CA GLY A 101 -12.39 -16.08 13.56
C GLY A 101 -11.65 -15.71 12.28
N GLN A 102 -12.37 -15.48 11.18
CA GLN A 102 -11.77 -15.08 9.91
C GLN A 102 -11.35 -13.61 9.94
N GLU A 103 -10.10 -13.33 9.63
CA GLU A 103 -9.58 -11.97 9.46
C GLU A 103 -9.22 -11.70 8.00
N PHE A 104 -9.66 -10.54 7.51
CA PHE A 104 -9.30 -10.02 6.19
C PHE A 104 -8.54 -8.71 6.34
N TYR A 105 -7.49 -8.55 5.55
CA TYR A 105 -6.68 -7.35 5.47
C TYR A 105 -6.76 -6.85 4.04
N VAL A 106 -7.36 -5.69 3.79
CA VAL A 106 -7.59 -5.18 2.43
C VAL A 106 -6.63 -4.02 2.18
N LEU A 107 -5.77 -4.16 1.17
CA LEU A 107 -4.73 -3.21 0.80
C LEU A 107 -4.94 -2.74 -0.64
N GLY A 108 -5.03 -1.43 -0.83
CA GLY A 108 -5.09 -0.84 -2.16
C GLY A 108 -3.74 -0.93 -2.88
N ARG A 109 -3.74 -1.36 -4.14
CA ARG A 109 -2.51 -1.59 -4.90
C ARG A 109 -1.60 -0.37 -5.07
N VAL A 110 -2.16 0.86 -5.07
CA VAL A 110 -1.36 2.10 -5.13
C VAL A 110 -0.45 2.30 -3.93
N ARG A 111 -0.82 1.73 -2.79
CA ARG A 111 -0.04 1.73 -1.54
C ARG A 111 1.06 0.68 -1.55
N MET A 112 0.96 -0.31 -2.44
CA MET A 112 1.97 -1.33 -2.62
C MET A 112 3.09 -0.79 -3.47
N ARG A 113 4.23 -0.55 -2.85
CA ARG A 113 5.48 -0.28 -3.55
C ARG A 113 6.59 -1.04 -2.83
N MET A 114 7.68 -1.30 -3.53
CA MET A 114 8.94 -1.68 -2.91
C MET A 114 9.82 -0.45 -3.01
N GLY A 115 10.31 0.04 -1.87
CA GLY A 115 11.03 1.30 -1.85
C GLY A 115 11.44 1.68 -0.45
N PHE A 116 12.74 1.93 -0.28
CA PHE A 116 13.34 2.30 0.98
C PHE A 116 12.83 3.68 1.41
N HIS A 117 12.10 3.76 2.53
CA HIS A 117 11.96 5.01 3.29
C HIS A 117 13.19 5.26 4.15
N TRP A 118 14.37 4.80 3.74
CA TRP A 118 15.62 5.04 4.42
C TRP A 118 16.54 5.64 3.38
N LYS A 119 17.16 6.77 3.72
CA LYS A 119 18.22 7.34 2.92
C LYS A 119 19.54 7.17 3.65
N PRO A 120 20.65 6.95 2.93
CA PRO A 120 21.99 7.13 3.47
C PRO A 120 22.09 8.50 4.18
N VAL A 121 22.87 8.55 5.26
CA VAL A 121 23.23 9.79 5.94
C VAL A 121 24.74 9.85 6.06
N PHE A 122 25.29 10.89 5.45
CA PHE A 122 26.69 11.21 5.49
C PHE A 122 26.86 12.72 5.31
N ASN A 123 27.98 13.24 5.78
CA ASN A 123 28.46 14.57 5.42
C ASN A 123 29.37 14.45 4.21
N VAL A 124 29.26 15.37 3.26
CA VAL A 124 30.22 15.46 2.14
C VAL A 124 31.46 16.19 2.63
N ARG A 125 32.63 15.59 2.42
CA ARG A 125 33.94 16.20 2.68
C ARG A 125 34.72 16.33 1.38
N HIS A 126 35.24 17.53 1.13
CA HIS A 126 36.16 17.76 0.02
C HIS A 126 37.58 17.34 0.40
N THR A 127 38.21 16.56 -0.46
CA THR A 127 39.61 16.13 -0.34
C THR A 127 40.39 16.51 -1.59
N LYS A 128 41.72 16.35 -1.57
CA LYS A 128 42.58 16.55 -2.74
C LYS A 128 42.25 15.61 -3.92
N HIS A 129 41.54 14.51 -3.65
CA HIS A 129 41.19 13.48 -4.63
C HIS A 129 39.71 13.48 -5.01
N GLY A 130 38.94 14.48 -4.56
CA GLY A 130 37.51 14.60 -4.82
C GLY A 130 36.67 14.63 -3.55
N GLU A 131 35.36 14.49 -3.71
CA GLU A 131 34.40 14.44 -2.62
C GLU A 131 34.30 13.02 -2.05
N VAL A 132 34.24 12.92 -0.72
CA VAL A 132 34.04 11.65 -0.01
C VAL A 132 32.91 11.77 1.00
N GLY A 133 32.21 10.68 1.26
CA GLY A 133 31.23 10.64 2.35
C GLY A 133 31.89 10.39 3.71
N ALA A 134 31.42 11.07 4.73
CA ALA A 134 31.87 10.91 6.11
C ALA A 134 30.69 10.70 7.07
N CYS A 135 30.93 9.94 8.14
CA CYS A 135 29.95 9.72 9.20
C CYS A 135 29.51 11.07 9.80
N PRO A 136 28.20 11.32 9.93
CA PRO A 136 27.69 12.56 10.49
C PRO A 136 28.02 12.71 11.99
N ASP A 137 28.14 11.60 12.73
CA ASP A 137 28.35 11.61 14.18
C ASP A 137 29.82 11.73 14.59
N CYS A 138 30.74 11.01 13.92
CA CYS A 138 32.16 11.00 14.29
C CYS A 138 33.11 11.53 13.21
N GLY A 139 32.61 11.86 12.02
CA GLY A 139 33.43 12.41 10.93
C GLY A 139 34.33 11.39 10.21
N GLN A 140 34.29 10.10 10.60
CA GLN A 140 35.06 9.04 9.95
C GLN A 140 34.67 8.90 8.47
N VAL A 141 35.66 8.82 7.58
CA VAL A 141 35.42 8.57 6.14
C VAL A 141 34.79 7.20 5.94
N ILE A 142 33.74 7.16 5.12
CA ILE A 142 33.01 5.92 4.82
C ILE A 142 33.76 5.21 3.69
N THR A 143 34.12 3.94 3.93
CA THR A 143 34.90 3.14 2.98
C THR A 143 34.15 1.90 2.53
N ASN A 144 34.55 1.34 1.38
CA ASN A 144 34.12 0.02 0.91
C ASN A 144 34.81 -1.10 1.71
N LEU A 145 34.58 -2.36 1.32
CA LEU A 145 35.18 -3.53 1.97
C LEU A 145 36.71 -3.58 1.80
N ASP A 146 37.22 -2.96 0.74
CA ASP A 146 38.65 -2.88 0.42
C ASP A 146 39.35 -1.69 1.12
N GLY A 147 38.61 -0.90 1.89
CA GLY A 147 39.13 0.25 2.61
C GLY A 147 39.25 1.53 1.78
N GLU A 148 38.72 1.55 0.56
CA GLU A 148 38.73 2.73 -0.31
C GLU A 148 37.56 3.68 0.02
N PRO A 149 37.78 5.01 0.05
CA PRO A 149 36.72 5.98 0.26
C PRO A 149 35.64 5.90 -0.83
N ILE A 150 34.38 5.90 -0.42
CA ILE A 150 33.25 5.86 -1.35
C ILE A 150 32.82 7.28 -1.70
N ASN A 151 32.57 7.52 -2.98
CA ASN A 151 32.06 8.78 -3.48
C ASN A 151 30.62 9.03 -2.97
N PRO A 152 30.25 10.28 -2.63
CA PRO A 152 28.88 10.67 -2.27
C PRO A 152 27.78 10.17 -3.21
N VAL A 153 28.00 10.21 -4.53
CA VAL A 153 27.01 9.75 -5.53
C VAL A 153 26.74 8.26 -5.41
N GLU A 154 27.79 7.47 -5.17
CA GLU A 154 27.67 6.03 -4.95
C GLU A 154 27.01 5.74 -3.60
N LEU A 155 27.40 6.47 -2.54
CA LEU A 155 26.78 6.35 -1.23
C LEU A 155 25.28 6.68 -1.25
N GLU A 156 24.86 7.70 -1.99
CA GLU A 156 23.46 8.11 -2.14
C GLU A 156 22.63 7.05 -2.88
N ALA A 157 23.25 6.28 -3.77
CA ALA A 157 22.61 5.24 -4.58
C ALA A 157 22.52 3.89 -3.87
N GLU A 158 23.01 3.76 -2.63
CA GLU A 158 22.99 2.49 -1.92
C GLU A 158 21.62 2.11 -1.35
N ASP A 159 21.38 0.80 -1.30
CA ASP A 159 20.14 0.22 -0.75
C ASP A 159 20.37 -0.61 0.54
N TYR A 160 21.58 -0.66 1.10
CA TYR A 160 21.90 -1.52 2.26
C TYR A 160 22.35 -0.75 3.51
N ARG A 161 21.68 -1.01 4.64
CA ARG A 161 21.89 -0.28 5.90
C ARG A 161 23.23 -0.60 6.58
N ARG A 162 24.20 0.30 6.40
CA ARG A 162 25.48 0.35 7.10
C ARG A 162 25.45 1.01 8.47
N ARG A 163 26.47 0.67 9.25
CA ARG A 163 26.89 1.39 10.44
C ARG A 163 28.28 1.95 10.20
N CYS A 164 28.59 3.05 10.86
CA CYS A 164 29.94 3.59 10.85
C CYS A 164 30.91 2.54 11.41
N SER A 165 32.01 2.29 10.69
CA SER A 165 33.07 1.37 11.14
C SER A 165 33.79 1.85 12.41
N HIS A 166 33.72 3.14 12.73
CA HIS A 166 34.39 3.73 13.90
C HIS A 166 33.45 3.90 15.10
N CYS A 167 32.34 4.62 14.97
CA CYS A 167 31.43 4.90 16.10
C CYS A 167 30.18 4.02 16.16
N ALA A 168 30.01 3.07 15.23
CA ALA A 168 28.84 2.20 15.10
C ALA A 168 27.48 2.91 14.90
N ALA A 169 27.48 4.24 14.74
CA ALA A 169 26.27 5.01 14.46
C ALA A 169 25.64 4.58 13.12
N PRO A 170 24.29 4.59 13.02
CA PRO A 170 23.62 4.23 11.79
C PRO A 170 23.90 5.28 10.72
N LEU A 171 24.46 4.87 9.57
CA LEU A 171 24.69 5.76 8.42
C LEU A 171 23.44 5.90 7.54
N TRP A 172 22.27 5.74 8.14
CA TRP A 172 20.97 5.65 7.49
C TRP A 172 19.94 6.29 8.39
N THR A 173 19.08 7.13 7.82
CA THR A 173 17.93 7.69 8.51
C THR A 173 16.67 7.32 7.77
N LEU A 174 15.57 7.22 8.50
CA LEU A 174 14.27 7.21 7.88
C LEU A 174 14.19 8.50 7.03
N MET A 175 13.89 8.35 5.74
CA MET A 175 13.35 9.44 4.94
C MET A 175 12.11 9.91 5.67
N ARG A 176 12.28 10.98 6.44
CA ARG A 176 11.14 11.80 6.81
C ARG A 176 10.57 12.22 5.46
N PRO A 177 9.27 11.99 5.19
CA PRO A 177 8.64 12.77 4.13
C PRO A 177 9.14 14.18 4.31
N ARG A 178 9.63 14.81 3.23
CA ARG A 178 9.49 16.25 3.22
C ARG A 178 8.01 16.43 3.55
N SER A 179 7.70 17.07 4.68
CA SER A 179 6.47 17.83 4.70
C SER A 179 6.61 18.64 3.42
N LEU A 180 5.85 18.27 2.39
CA LEU A 180 5.71 19.15 1.25
C LEU A 180 5.53 20.51 1.89
N SER A 181 6.34 21.50 1.50
CA SER A 181 6.08 22.85 1.99
C SER A 181 4.58 23.10 1.77
N ALA A 182 3.89 23.85 2.64
CA ALA A 182 2.45 24.01 2.48
C ALA A 182 2.06 24.37 1.03
N SER A 183 2.94 25.11 0.33
CA SER A 183 2.86 25.39 -1.11
C SER A 183 3.03 24.19 -2.05
N ASP A 184 3.96 23.25 -1.80
CA ASP A 184 4.14 22.07 -2.63
C ASP A 184 2.98 21.08 -2.49
N GLN A 185 2.40 20.93 -1.29
CA GLN A 185 1.23 20.09 -1.05
C GLN A 185 0.00 20.69 -1.73
N SER A 186 -0.19 22.00 -1.55
CA SER A 186 -1.24 22.77 -2.21
C SER A 186 -1.17 22.58 -3.72
N THR A 187 0.02 22.72 -4.32
CA THR A 187 0.23 22.55 -5.77
C THR A 187 -0.05 21.11 -6.24
N ALA A 188 0.37 20.11 -5.47
CA ALA A 188 0.13 18.71 -5.82
C ALA A 188 -1.36 18.33 -5.75
N VAL A 189 -2.06 18.76 -4.70
CA VAL A 189 -3.51 18.58 -4.53
C VAL A 189 -4.26 19.30 -5.63
N PHE A 190 -3.89 20.54 -5.95
CA PHE A 190 -4.48 21.32 -7.03
C PHE A 190 -4.39 20.60 -8.38
N LYS A 191 -3.18 20.15 -8.76
CA LYS A 191 -2.96 19.39 -10.01
C LYS A 191 -3.74 18.07 -10.03
N ALA A 192 -3.87 17.41 -8.88
CA ALA A 192 -4.62 16.16 -8.80
C ALA A 192 -6.13 16.38 -8.95
N LEU A 193 -6.69 17.40 -8.29
CA LEU A 193 -8.10 17.78 -8.43
C LEU A 193 -8.44 18.07 -9.89
N GLN A 194 -7.57 18.77 -10.62
CA GLN A 194 -7.77 19.09 -12.04
C GLN A 194 -7.74 17.86 -12.97
N ARG A 195 -7.15 16.74 -12.54
CA ARG A 195 -7.20 15.49 -13.32
C ARG A 195 -8.57 14.84 -13.22
N ILE A 196 -9.36 15.13 -12.19
CA ILE A 196 -10.69 14.55 -11.99
C ILE A 196 -11.66 15.21 -12.98
N PRO A 197 -12.44 14.44 -13.76
CA PRO A 197 -13.42 15.03 -14.67
C PRO A 197 -14.40 15.89 -13.90
N THR A 198 -14.89 16.96 -14.54
CA THR A 198 -15.82 17.95 -13.99
C THR A 198 -15.21 18.91 -12.95
N ILE A 199 -13.94 18.74 -12.57
CA ILE A 199 -13.22 19.67 -11.69
C ILE A 199 -12.25 20.52 -12.52
N GLY A 200 -12.65 21.77 -12.77
CA GLY A 200 -11.78 22.78 -13.37
C GLY A 200 -11.00 23.56 -12.31
N GLU A 201 -10.13 24.47 -12.77
CA GLU A 201 -9.31 25.35 -11.92
C GLU A 201 -10.12 26.10 -10.84
N VAL A 202 -11.25 26.70 -11.21
CA VAL A 202 -12.09 27.46 -10.27
C VAL A 202 -12.67 26.56 -9.18
N THR A 203 -13.11 25.35 -9.55
CA THR A 203 -13.69 24.37 -8.62
C THR A 203 -12.61 23.81 -7.69
N ALA A 204 -11.42 23.50 -8.21
CA ALA A 204 -10.29 23.02 -7.42
C ALA A 204 -9.89 24.03 -6.34
N HIS A 205 -9.74 25.32 -6.68
CA HIS A 205 -9.46 26.37 -5.71
C HIS A 205 -10.57 26.53 -4.65
N LYS A 206 -11.85 26.41 -5.05
CA LYS A 206 -12.98 26.46 -4.10
C LYS A 206 -12.94 25.31 -3.10
N LEU A 207 -12.67 24.09 -3.57
CA LEU A 207 -12.54 22.91 -2.71
C LEU A 207 -11.38 23.07 -1.74
N MET A 208 -10.20 23.45 -2.23
CA MET A 208 -9.01 23.69 -1.40
C MET A 208 -9.25 24.76 -0.33
N LYS A 209 -9.89 25.86 -0.70
CA LYS A 209 -10.25 26.93 0.25
C LYS A 209 -11.27 26.47 1.31
N LYS A 210 -12.23 25.60 0.93
CA LYS A 210 -13.33 25.17 1.82
C LYS A 210 -12.91 24.05 2.77
N PHE A 211 -12.09 23.12 2.31
CA PHE A 211 -11.76 21.89 3.04
C PHE A 211 -10.29 21.80 3.49
N GLY A 212 -9.41 22.59 2.89
CA GLY A 212 -7.98 22.57 3.18
C GLY A 212 -7.22 21.47 2.43
N ASP A 213 -5.97 21.77 2.11
CA ASP A 213 -5.13 20.94 1.23
C ASP A 213 -4.77 19.59 1.88
N GLY A 214 -4.49 19.58 3.18
CA GLY A 214 -4.15 18.36 3.91
C GLY A 214 -5.31 17.36 3.96
N PHE A 215 -6.53 17.86 4.19
CA PHE A 215 -7.74 17.03 4.21
C PHE A 215 -8.03 16.44 2.82
N LEU A 216 -7.95 17.25 1.77
CA LEU A 216 -8.15 16.80 0.40
C LEU A 216 -7.06 15.83 -0.07
N ALA A 217 -5.79 16.06 0.32
CA ALA A 217 -4.71 15.12 0.08
C ALA A 217 -4.99 13.75 0.70
N SER A 218 -5.44 13.71 1.97
CA SER A 218 -5.77 12.47 2.66
C SER A 218 -6.93 11.73 1.99
N MET A 219 -8.02 12.41 1.63
CA MET A 219 -9.16 11.76 0.96
C MET A 219 -8.79 11.25 -0.43
N LEU A 220 -8.11 12.05 -1.24
CA LEU A 220 -7.73 11.64 -2.59
C LEU A 220 -6.66 10.53 -2.58
N GLY A 221 -5.82 10.46 -1.54
CA GLY A 221 -4.78 9.45 -1.38
C GLY A 221 -5.24 8.15 -0.72
N ASP A 222 -6.23 8.21 0.17
CA ASP A 222 -6.65 7.09 1.02
C ASP A 222 -8.03 6.54 0.64
N ASN A 223 -8.99 7.41 0.29
CA ASN A 223 -10.38 7.03 0.04
C ASN A 223 -11.10 7.95 -0.95
N ILE A 224 -10.96 7.65 -2.24
CA ILE A 224 -11.63 8.35 -3.34
C ILE A 224 -13.18 8.37 -3.17
N HIS A 225 -13.78 7.36 -2.54
CA HIS A 225 -15.23 7.32 -2.32
C HIS A 225 -15.70 8.35 -1.30
N GLU A 226 -14.89 8.65 -0.28
CA GLU A 226 -15.17 9.76 0.64
C GLU A 226 -15.11 11.10 -0.09
N PHE A 227 -14.21 11.25 -1.05
CA PHE A 227 -14.16 12.46 -1.87
C PHE A 227 -15.40 12.61 -2.75
N ILE A 228 -15.89 11.53 -3.38
CA ILE A 228 -17.10 11.57 -4.22
C ILE A 228 -18.35 11.91 -3.38
N ASN A 229 -18.41 11.41 -2.15
CA ASN A 229 -19.51 11.65 -1.22
C ASN A 229 -19.21 12.82 -0.26
N LEU A 230 -18.33 13.74 -0.65
CA LEU A 230 -17.93 14.86 0.18
C LEU A 230 -19.15 15.72 0.51
N MET A 231 -19.36 15.97 1.79
CA MET A 231 -20.42 16.83 2.29
C MET A 231 -19.84 18.16 2.76
N ASP A 232 -20.64 19.22 2.70
CA ASP A 232 -20.26 20.49 3.29
C ASP A 232 -20.74 20.67 4.74
N ALA A 233 -20.49 21.86 5.31
CA ALA A 233 -20.81 22.16 6.69
C ALA A 233 -22.30 22.06 7.04
N ASN A 234 -23.19 22.07 6.03
CA ASN A 234 -24.63 21.93 6.21
C ASN A 234 -25.10 20.48 6.04
N GLY A 235 -24.17 19.54 5.75
CA GLY A 235 -24.48 18.14 5.47
C GLY A 235 -24.98 17.88 4.04
N GLU A 236 -24.87 18.87 3.15
CA GLU A 236 -25.26 18.71 1.74
C GLU A 236 -24.10 18.16 0.91
N LEU A 237 -24.39 17.30 -0.06
CA LEU A 237 -23.40 16.76 -0.98
C LEU A 237 -22.81 17.89 -1.84
N VAL A 238 -21.47 17.95 -1.87
CA VAL A 238 -20.71 18.92 -2.67
C VAL A 238 -20.84 18.64 -4.16
N PHE A 239 -21.04 17.37 -4.53
CA PHE A 239 -21.18 16.92 -5.92
C PHE A 239 -22.58 16.39 -6.17
N SER A 240 -23.18 16.76 -7.31
CA SER A 240 -24.44 16.15 -7.75
C SER A 240 -24.25 14.68 -8.13
N ASP A 241 -25.31 13.87 -8.07
CA ASP A 241 -25.28 12.44 -8.45
C ASP A 241 -24.68 12.21 -9.86
N ARG A 242 -24.98 13.09 -10.82
CA ARG A 242 -24.42 13.02 -12.17
C ARG A 242 -22.92 13.33 -12.23
N GLN A 243 -22.41 14.19 -11.35
CA GLN A 243 -20.98 14.45 -11.23
C GLN A 243 -20.31 13.28 -10.52
N ALA A 244 -20.86 12.84 -9.39
CA ALA A 244 -20.38 11.70 -8.63
C ALA A 244 -20.23 10.44 -9.50
N HIS A 245 -21.24 10.10 -10.29
CA HIS A 245 -21.18 8.92 -11.17
C HIS A 245 -20.11 9.03 -12.28
N ARG A 246 -19.90 10.24 -12.83
CA ARG A 246 -18.83 10.47 -13.82
C ARG A 246 -17.44 10.40 -13.19
N MET A 247 -17.31 10.94 -11.98
CA MET A 247 -16.08 10.89 -11.19
C MET A 247 -15.77 9.44 -10.84
N GLU A 248 -16.74 8.67 -10.33
CA GLU A 248 -16.60 7.24 -10.01
C GLU A 248 -16.09 6.43 -11.20
N ARG A 249 -16.71 6.60 -12.38
CA ARG A 249 -16.31 5.88 -13.59
C ARG A 249 -14.91 6.24 -14.08
N ALA A 250 -14.51 7.51 -13.98
CA ALA A 250 -13.16 7.93 -14.39
C ALA A 250 -12.10 7.57 -13.36
N MET A 251 -12.44 7.68 -12.07
CA MET A 251 -11.52 7.44 -10.96
C MET A 251 -11.28 5.95 -10.70
N ALA A 252 -12.09 5.06 -11.27
CA ALA A 252 -11.80 3.62 -11.31
C ALA A 252 -10.38 3.33 -11.86
N ASN A 253 -9.95 4.11 -12.85
CA ASN A 253 -8.64 3.94 -13.50
C ASN A 253 -7.62 5.02 -13.09
N MET A 254 -7.99 5.96 -12.21
CA MET A 254 -7.09 7.03 -11.77
C MET A 254 -6.45 6.70 -10.44
N GLU A 255 -5.15 6.98 -10.36
CA GLU A 255 -4.36 6.79 -9.16
C GLU A 255 -3.76 8.11 -8.70
N PHE A 256 -3.97 8.42 -7.42
CA PHE A 256 -3.35 9.55 -6.77
C PHE A 256 -2.37 9.03 -5.71
N GLY A 257 -1.14 9.48 -5.81
CA GLY A 257 -0.12 9.29 -4.78
C GLY A 257 0.36 10.66 -4.35
N PHE A 258 -0.25 11.23 -3.33
CA PHE A 258 0.31 12.40 -2.66
C PHE A 258 1.42 11.88 -1.78
N GLY A 259 2.62 12.43 -1.92
CA GLY A 259 3.84 12.00 -1.23
C GLY A 259 3.82 12.20 0.28
N GLU A 260 2.74 11.86 0.97
CA GLU A 260 2.79 11.48 2.37
C GLU A 260 3.76 10.30 2.46
N GLY A 261 4.94 10.56 3.01
CA GLY A 261 5.93 9.55 3.37
C GLY A 261 5.43 8.70 4.55
N GLY A 262 4.25 8.11 4.38
CA GLY A 262 3.75 7.02 5.19
C GLY A 262 4.53 5.77 4.84
N TYR A 263 5.01 5.11 5.87
CA TYR A 263 5.69 3.82 5.77
C TYR A 263 4.91 2.85 4.87
N GLN A 264 5.54 2.32 3.81
CA GLN A 264 4.91 1.39 2.87
C GLN A 264 4.43 0.10 3.58
N PRO A 265 3.13 -0.25 3.48
CA PRO A 265 2.57 -1.45 4.12
C PRO A 265 3.29 -2.73 3.69
N SER A 266 3.60 -2.85 2.39
CA SER A 266 4.36 -3.96 1.79
C SER A 266 5.73 -4.15 2.43
N GLU A 267 6.46 -3.07 2.72
CA GLU A 267 7.74 -3.14 3.43
C GLU A 267 7.58 -3.60 4.88
N PHE A 268 6.50 -3.22 5.55
CA PHE A 268 6.27 -3.63 6.94
C PHE A 268 6.03 -5.13 7.00
N ILE A 269 5.13 -5.59 6.13
CA ILE A 269 4.78 -7.00 6.00
C ILE A 269 6.05 -7.81 5.66
N LYS A 270 6.85 -7.35 4.69
CA LYS A 270 8.10 -8.01 4.32
C LYS A 270 9.07 -8.16 5.50
N ARG A 271 9.32 -7.08 6.24
CA ARG A 271 10.41 -7.03 7.22
C ARG A 271 10.03 -7.49 8.62
N TYR A 272 8.82 -7.16 9.06
CA TYR A 272 8.43 -7.27 10.47
C TYR A 272 7.35 -8.32 10.72
N LEU A 273 6.71 -8.84 9.68
CA LEU A 273 5.80 -9.97 9.83
C LEU A 273 6.52 -11.28 9.43
N PRO A 274 6.41 -12.33 10.27
CA PRO A 274 6.92 -13.66 9.95
C PRO A 274 6.34 -14.23 8.66
N GLN A 275 7.04 -15.21 8.09
CA GLN A 275 6.52 -15.99 6.97
C GLN A 275 5.21 -16.70 7.34
N GLY A 276 4.25 -16.72 6.42
CA GLY A 276 2.94 -17.33 6.67
C GLY A 276 2.06 -16.55 7.65
N THR A 277 2.36 -15.27 7.92
CA THR A 277 1.43 -14.42 8.71
C THR A 277 0.05 -14.34 8.07
N PHE A 278 0.02 -14.28 6.73
CA PHE A 278 -1.19 -14.42 5.93
C PHE A 278 -1.22 -15.83 5.36
N ASP A 279 -2.35 -16.51 5.54
CA ASP A 279 -2.55 -17.87 5.04
C ASP A 279 -2.94 -17.86 3.55
N LEU A 280 -3.66 -16.82 3.12
CA LEU A 280 -4.13 -16.67 1.76
C LEU A 280 -3.90 -15.23 1.26
N LEU A 281 -3.34 -15.08 0.07
CA LEU A 281 -3.32 -13.84 -0.70
C LEU A 281 -4.35 -13.89 -1.84
N ILE A 282 -5.26 -12.93 -1.88
CA ILE A 282 -6.17 -12.71 -3.00
C ILE A 282 -5.70 -11.47 -3.75
N ALA A 283 -5.29 -11.62 -5.00
CA ALA A 283 -4.96 -10.52 -5.88
C ALA A 283 -6.11 -10.25 -6.85
N ASP A 284 -6.91 -9.21 -6.57
CA ASP A 284 -7.95 -8.74 -7.47
C ASP A 284 -7.31 -7.97 -8.64
N GLU A 285 -7.89 -8.14 -9.83
CA GLU A 285 -7.33 -7.65 -11.09
C GLU A 285 -5.84 -7.99 -11.27
N ALA A 286 -5.48 -9.25 -11.01
CA ALA A 286 -4.10 -9.77 -11.04
C ALA A 286 -3.31 -9.42 -12.33
N HIS A 287 -4.01 -9.20 -13.44
CA HIS A 287 -3.42 -8.80 -14.72
C HIS A 287 -2.76 -7.40 -14.69
N GLU A 288 -3.14 -6.52 -13.76
CA GLU A 288 -2.53 -5.21 -13.58
C GLU A 288 -1.11 -5.29 -12.99
N TYR A 289 -0.74 -6.42 -12.36
CA TYR A 289 0.59 -6.62 -11.74
C TYR A 289 1.60 -7.31 -12.65
N LYS A 290 1.23 -7.65 -13.89
CA LYS A 290 2.06 -8.43 -14.83
C LYS A 290 3.41 -7.81 -15.17
N ASN A 291 3.54 -6.49 -14.99
CA ASN A 291 4.79 -5.77 -15.24
C ASN A 291 5.73 -5.96 -14.03
N GLY A 292 6.54 -7.02 -14.04
CA GLY A 292 7.49 -7.35 -12.97
C GLY A 292 8.56 -6.30 -12.68
N GLY A 293 8.81 -5.38 -13.61
CA GLY A 293 9.67 -4.21 -13.39
C GLY A 293 8.98 -3.03 -12.70
N SER A 294 7.65 -3.07 -12.53
CA SER A 294 6.91 -2.04 -11.81
C SER A 294 7.02 -2.26 -10.30
N ALA A 295 7.08 -1.16 -9.53
CA ALA A 295 7.14 -1.22 -8.07
C ALA A 295 5.94 -1.99 -7.46
N GLN A 296 4.77 -1.93 -8.11
CA GLN A 296 3.56 -2.66 -7.70
C GLN A 296 3.68 -4.17 -7.99
N GLY A 297 4.18 -4.56 -9.16
CA GLY A 297 4.42 -5.97 -9.50
C GLY A 297 5.45 -6.63 -8.60
N GLN A 298 6.55 -5.93 -8.30
CA GLN A 298 7.55 -6.39 -7.33
C GLN A 298 6.95 -6.54 -5.92
N ALA A 299 6.17 -5.55 -5.46
CA ALA A 299 5.52 -5.61 -4.16
C ALA A 299 4.53 -6.78 -4.07
N MET A 300 3.75 -7.02 -5.12
CA MET A 300 2.82 -8.15 -5.21
C MET A 300 3.57 -9.49 -5.12
N GLY A 301 4.67 -9.67 -5.86
CA GLY A 301 5.51 -10.87 -5.76
C GLY A 301 6.08 -11.11 -4.36
N VAL A 302 6.53 -10.04 -3.68
CA VAL A 302 7.03 -10.12 -2.29
C VAL A 302 5.93 -10.53 -1.32
N LEU A 303 4.73 -9.95 -1.45
CA LEU A 303 3.60 -10.29 -0.60
C LEU A 303 3.11 -11.72 -0.85
N ALA A 304 3.08 -12.16 -2.11
CA ALA A 304 2.74 -13.53 -2.48
C ALA A 304 3.74 -14.53 -1.89
N ALA A 305 5.04 -14.24 -1.95
CA ALA A 305 6.07 -15.06 -1.33
C ALA A 305 6.05 -15.06 0.22
N LYS A 306 5.31 -14.12 0.82
CA LYS A 306 5.10 -14.03 2.27
C LYS A 306 3.85 -14.76 2.76
N ALA A 307 2.88 -14.95 1.88
CA ALA A 307 1.67 -15.70 2.16
C ALA A 307 1.94 -17.22 2.03
N ARG A 308 1.12 -18.02 2.72
CA ARG A 308 1.17 -19.49 2.59
C ARG A 308 0.69 -19.93 1.20
N LYS A 309 -0.39 -19.31 0.70
CA LYS A 309 -1.03 -19.51 -0.61
C LYS A 309 -1.42 -18.17 -1.24
#